data_AF-V4PEJ8-F1
#
_entry.id   AF-V4PEJ8-F1
#
_cell.length_a   1.000
_cell.length_b   1.000
_cell.length_c   1.000
_cell.angle_alpha   90.00
_cell.angle_beta   90.00
_cell.angle_gamma   90.00
#
_symmetry.space_group_name_H-M   'P 1'
#
loop_
_entity.id
_entity.type
_entity.pdbx_description
1 polymer ?
#
loop_
_entity_poly.entity_id
_entity_poly.type
_entity_poly.pdbx_seq_one_letter_code
_entity_poly.pdbx_strand_id
1 'polypeptide(L)'
;MSEVNASDQWSKSAVVSRLKDKLRQGHPVSVQVFLNQDCGDVSGLAQTMVDDSLAQAGMAPQSASLGRIFRLANSFSVSSDNLPFFESLSRRPEVKSLIESEQSDIFPKPVAR
;
A
#
# COMPACT_ATOMS: atom_id res chain seq x y z
N MET A 1 -8.27 26.88 5.15
CA MET A 1 -8.29 25.60 4.41
C MET A 1 -8.50 24.51 5.44
N SER A 2 -9.66 23.86 5.46
CA SER A 2 -9.92 22.79 6.43
C SER A 2 -9.15 21.55 5.97
N GLU A 3 -8.15 21.13 6.73
CA GLU A 3 -7.50 19.84 6.56
C GLU A 3 -8.58 18.77 6.69
N VAL A 4 -8.86 18.06 5.60
CA VAL A 4 -9.70 16.87 5.63
C VAL A 4 -8.88 15.80 6.34
N ASN A 5 -9.00 15.74 7.67
CA ASN A 5 -8.49 14.62 8.43
C ASN A 5 -9.16 13.36 7.90
N ALA A 6 -8.37 12.46 7.31
CA ALA A 6 -8.84 11.11 7.06
C ALA A 6 -9.40 10.59 8.39
N SER A 7 -10.64 10.07 8.41
CA SER A 7 -11.20 9.42 9.60
C SER A 7 -10.14 8.53 10.23
N ASP A 8 -9.90 8.61 11.54
CA ASP A 8 -8.74 8.03 12.23
C ASP A 8 -8.46 6.56 11.85
N GLN A 9 -9.52 5.86 11.46
CA GLN A 9 -9.57 4.51 10.92
C GLN A 9 -8.76 4.29 9.62
N TRP A 10 -8.48 5.34 8.86
CA TRP A 10 -7.75 5.34 7.59
C TRP A 10 -6.38 6.02 7.70
N SER A 11 -5.94 6.34 8.92
CA SER A 11 -4.57 6.73 9.16
C SER A 11 -3.61 5.60 8.75
N LYS A 12 -2.39 5.95 8.34
CA LYS A 12 -1.38 4.96 7.92
C LYS A 12 -1.12 3.91 9.01
N SER A 13 -1.08 4.33 10.27
CA SER A 13 -0.88 3.45 11.42
C SER A 13 -2.08 2.51 11.64
N ALA A 14 -3.31 2.99 11.48
CA ALA A 14 -4.50 2.14 11.58
C ALA A 14 -4.52 1.09 10.46
N VAL A 15 -4.16 1.47 9.24
CA VAL A 15 -4.08 0.55 8.10
C VAL A 15 -2.99 -0.50 8.33
N VAL A 16 -1.77 -0.10 8.70
CA VAL A 16 -0.68 -1.06 9.04
C VAL A 16 -1.10 -2.02 10.15
N SER A 17 -1.85 -1.55 11.15
CA SER A 17 -2.39 -2.41 12.21
C SER A 17 -3.35 -3.47 11.67
N ARG A 18 -4.21 -3.12 10.70
CA ARG A 18 -5.10 -4.09 10.02
C ARG A 18 -4.32 -5.08 9.15
N LEU A 19 -3.30 -4.59 8.43
CA LEU A 19 -2.41 -5.45 7.64
C LEU A 19 -1.75 -6.50 8.53
N LYS A 20 -1.30 -6.11 9.73
CA LYS A 20 -0.72 -7.04 10.71
C LYS A 20 -1.67 -8.18 11.06
N ASP A 21 -2.96 -7.90 11.26
CA ASP A 21 -3.95 -8.93 11.59
C ASP A 21 -4.25 -9.85 10.42
N LYS A 22 -4.27 -9.34 9.18
CA LYS A 22 -4.41 -10.18 7.98
C LYS A 22 -3.17 -11.04 7.72
N LEU A 23 -1.97 -10.49 7.89
CA LEU A 23 -0.71 -11.23 7.73
C LEU A 23 -0.58 -12.38 8.74
N ARG A 24 -1.12 -12.23 9.96
CA ARG A 24 -1.21 -13.33 10.95
C ARG A 24 -2.07 -14.50 10.47
N GLN A 25 -2.98 -14.27 9.52
CA GLN A 25 -3.81 -15.32 8.91
C GLN A 25 -3.06 -16.08 7.80
N GLY A 26 -1.79 -15.74 7.53
CA GLY A 26 -0.93 -16.46 6.59
C GLY A 26 -1.18 -16.10 5.12
N HIS A 27 -1.94 -15.04 4.85
CA HIS A 27 -2.22 -14.58 3.50
C HIS A 27 -1.34 -13.37 3.15
N PRO A 28 -0.68 -13.36 1.98
CA PRO A 28 -0.08 -12.15 1.43
C PRO A 28 -1.15 -11.06 1.34
N VAL A 29 -0.81 -9.84 1.72
CA VAL A 29 -1.73 -8.71 1.63
C VAL A 29 -1.35 -7.82 0.46
N SER A 30 -2.35 -7.35 -0.27
CA SER A 30 -2.19 -6.35 -1.32
C SER A 30 -2.72 -5.00 -0.85
N VAL A 31 -1.97 -3.94 -1.16
CA VAL A 31 -2.25 -2.57 -0.73
C VAL A 31 -2.07 -1.62 -1.91
N GLN A 32 -3.04 -0.73 -2.09
CA GLN A 32 -2.93 0.46 -2.94
C GLN A 32 -2.26 1.58 -2.15
N VAL A 33 -1.13 2.06 -2.66
CA VAL A 33 -0.33 3.15 -2.10
C VAL A 33 -0.61 4.41 -2.90
N PHE A 34 -1.10 5.45 -2.24
CA PHE A 34 -1.32 6.76 -2.83
C PHE A 34 -0.19 7.70 -2.44
N LEU A 35 0.28 8.47 -3.41
CA LEU A 35 1.37 9.41 -3.29
C LEU A 35 0.86 10.85 -3.24
N ASN A 36 1.71 11.76 -2.78
CA ASN A 36 1.44 13.19 -2.85
C ASN A 36 1.39 13.67 -4.33
N GLN A 37 0.80 14.84 -4.58
CA GLN A 37 0.37 15.24 -5.93
C GLN A 37 1.49 15.57 -6.93
N ASP A 38 2.76 15.56 -6.53
CA ASP A 38 3.89 16.06 -7.33
C ASP A 38 4.95 15.01 -7.70
N CYS A 39 4.57 13.74 -7.82
CA CYS A 39 5.55 12.65 -7.95
C CYS A 39 6.16 12.45 -9.35
N GLY A 40 5.82 13.26 -10.37
CA GLY A 40 6.44 13.20 -11.71
C GLY A 40 6.48 11.78 -12.31
N ASP A 41 7.66 11.14 -12.28
CA ASP A 41 7.81 9.73 -12.64
C ASP A 41 7.35 8.78 -11.52
N VAL A 42 6.04 8.56 -11.46
CA VAL A 42 5.41 7.59 -10.54
C VAL A 42 5.96 6.18 -10.71
N SER A 43 6.38 5.79 -11.92
CA SER A 43 6.85 4.43 -12.18
C SER A 43 8.24 4.19 -11.59
N GLY A 44 9.19 5.08 -11.85
CA GLY A 44 10.52 5.02 -11.24
C GLY A 44 10.45 5.15 -9.73
N LEU A 45 9.65 6.10 -9.22
CA LEU A 45 9.47 6.29 -7.78
C LEU A 45 8.88 5.05 -7.11
N ALA A 46 7.83 4.44 -7.67
CA ALA A 46 7.23 3.23 -7.10
C ALA A 46 8.25 2.09 -6.97
N GLN A 47 9.06 1.87 -8.01
CA GLN A 47 10.10 0.84 -7.98
C GLN A 47 11.15 1.13 -6.89
N THR A 48 11.69 2.35 -6.86
CA THR A 48 12.64 2.77 -5.82
C THR A 48 12.06 2.62 -4.43
N MET A 49 10.79 3.00 -4.23
CA MET A 49 10.12 2.87 -2.94
C MET A 49 10.01 1.44 -2.48
N VAL A 50 9.70 0.50 -3.37
CA VAL A 50 9.63 -0.93 -3.04
C VAL A 50 11.02 -1.47 -2.70
N ASP A 51 12.03 -1.19 -3.53
CA ASP A 51 13.40 -1.69 -3.33
C ASP A 51 14.02 -1.19 -2.03
N ASP A 52 13.92 0.11 -1.77
CA ASP A 52 14.37 0.72 -0.52
C ASP A 52 13.65 0.14 0.71
N SER A 53 12.33 -0.07 0.61
CA SER A 53 11.55 -0.57 1.74
C SER A 53 11.88 -2.04 2.04
N LEU A 54 12.16 -2.83 0.99
CA LEU A 54 12.69 -4.19 1.13
C LEU A 54 14.08 -4.18 1.78
N ALA A 55 14.97 -3.30 1.34
CA ALA A 55 16.31 -3.16 1.89
C ALA A 55 16.28 -2.75 3.38
N GLN A 56 15.45 -1.76 3.74
CA GLN A 56 15.25 -1.32 5.13
C GLN A 56 14.64 -2.42 6.00
N ALA A 57 13.77 -3.25 5.44
CA ALA A 57 13.18 -4.38 6.12
C ALA A 57 14.12 -5.61 6.20
N GLY A 58 15.31 -5.55 5.59
CA GLY A 58 16.26 -6.67 5.54
C GLY A 58 15.76 -7.85 4.70
N MET A 59 14.98 -7.58 3.66
CA MET A 59 14.28 -8.58 2.84
C MET A 59 14.91 -8.74 1.47
N ALA A 60 14.68 -9.92 0.87
CA ALA A 60 15.10 -10.18 -0.49
C ALA A 60 14.23 -9.39 -1.50
N PRO A 61 14.76 -9.03 -2.68
CA PRO A 61 14.00 -8.32 -3.72
C PRO A 61 12.68 -9.00 -4.13
N GLN A 62 12.61 -10.32 -3.99
CA GLN A 62 11.42 -11.13 -4.32
C GLN A 62 10.36 -11.21 -3.20
N SER A 63 10.58 -10.55 -2.05
CA SER A 63 9.68 -10.58 -0.89
C SER A 63 8.50 -9.60 -1.00
N ALA A 64 8.48 -8.75 -2.02
CA ALA A 64 7.32 -7.94 -2.38
C ALA A 64 7.16 -7.90 -3.90
N SER A 65 5.92 -7.73 -4.35
CA SER A 65 5.57 -7.62 -5.76
C SER A 65 4.93 -6.26 -6.03
N LEU A 66 5.60 -5.45 -6.86
CA LEU A 66 5.01 -4.24 -7.42
C LEU A 66 3.99 -4.64 -8.49
N GLY A 67 2.75 -4.22 -8.28
CA GLY A 67 1.65 -4.47 -9.20
C GLY A 67 1.37 -3.28 -10.11
N ARG A 68 0.09 -2.98 -10.31
CA ARG A 68 -0.37 -1.95 -11.25
C ARG A 68 -0.01 -0.55 -10.76
N ILE A 69 0.50 0.27 -11.67
CA ILE A 69 0.76 1.70 -11.45
C ILE A 69 -0.34 2.52 -12.13
N PHE A 70 -0.93 3.45 -11.38
CA PHE A 70 -1.99 4.35 -11.82
C PHE A 70 -1.47 5.79 -11.80
N ARG A 71 -0.85 6.20 -12.91
CA ARG A 71 -0.22 7.53 -13.05
C ARG A 71 -1.20 8.68 -12.76
N LEU A 72 -2.43 8.61 -13.27
CA LEU A 72 -3.45 9.65 -13.07
C LEU A 72 -3.90 9.78 -11.61
N ALA A 73 -3.81 8.69 -10.83
CA ALA A 73 -4.18 8.67 -9.43
C ALA A 73 -2.97 8.79 -8.50
N ASN A 74 -1.76 9.04 -9.04
CA ASN A 74 -0.49 9.03 -8.31
C ASN A 74 -0.40 7.86 -7.32
N SER A 75 -0.68 6.65 -7.79
CA SER A 75 -0.75 5.49 -6.92
C SER A 75 -0.25 4.22 -7.57
N PHE A 76 0.11 3.24 -6.77
CA PHE A 76 0.51 1.92 -7.22
C PHE A 76 0.05 0.84 -6.24
N SER A 77 -0.17 -0.38 -6.72
CA SER A 77 -0.44 -1.52 -5.86
C SER A 77 0.85 -2.24 -5.51
N VAL A 78 0.98 -2.71 -4.28
CA VAL A 78 2.07 -3.58 -3.85
C VAL A 78 1.53 -4.73 -3.01
N SER A 79 2.11 -5.91 -3.14
CA SER A 79 1.73 -7.07 -2.34
C SER A 79 2.95 -7.66 -1.64
N SER A 80 2.78 -8.03 -0.38
CA SER A 80 3.80 -8.70 0.42
C SER A 80 3.14 -9.48 1.56
N ASP A 81 3.82 -10.52 2.02
CA ASP A 81 3.51 -11.31 3.21
C ASP A 81 4.28 -10.83 4.45
N ASN A 82 4.96 -9.69 4.35
CA ASN A 82 5.87 -9.21 5.39
C ASN A 82 5.44 -7.86 5.97
N LEU A 83 5.14 -7.83 7.28
CA LEU A 83 4.74 -6.59 7.96
C LEU A 83 5.83 -5.50 7.98
N PRO A 84 7.12 -5.80 8.22
CA PRO A 84 8.17 -4.78 8.28
C PRO A 84 8.30 -3.98 6.97
N PHE A 85 7.99 -4.61 5.83
CA PHE A 85 7.93 -3.92 4.54
C PHE A 85 6.85 -2.82 4.54
N PHE A 86 5.63 -3.13 4.97
CA PHE A 86 4.54 -2.14 5.03
C PHE A 86 4.80 -1.05 6.08
N GLU A 87 5.45 -1.38 7.20
CA GLU A 87 5.87 -0.40 8.19
C GLU A 87 6.89 0.59 7.60
N SER A 88 7.92 0.10 6.93
CA SER A 88 8.92 0.94 6.24
C SER A 88 8.25 1.83 5.17
N LEU A 89 7.43 1.23 4.31
CA LEU A 89 6.73 1.95 3.25
C LEU A 89 5.82 3.06 3.79
N SER A 90 5.10 2.81 4.89
CA SER A 90 4.17 3.78 5.47
C SER A 90 4.84 5.04 6.04
N ARG A 91 6.09 4.92 6.50
CA ARG A 91 6.86 6.02 7.09
C ARG A 91 7.44 6.97 6.05
N ARG A 92 7.40 6.60 4.77
CA ARG A 92 7.92 7.43 3.69
C ARG A 92 7.11 8.73 3.55
N PRO A 93 7.78 9.89 3.38
CA PRO A 93 7.11 11.18 3.26
C PRO A 93 6.30 11.32 1.96
N GLU A 94 6.68 10.60 0.90
CA GLU A 94 5.99 10.62 -0.40
C GLU A 94 4.64 9.90 -0.34
N VAL A 95 4.48 8.95 0.59
CA VAL A 95 3.22 8.22 0.77
C VAL A 95 2.22 9.15 1.44
N LYS A 96 1.10 9.37 0.77
CA LYS A 96 -0.06 10.06 1.35
C LYS A 96 -0.90 9.11 2.19
N SER A 97 -1.28 7.97 1.62
CA SER A 97 -2.14 6.98 2.27
C SER A 97 -1.91 5.59 1.71
N LEU A 98 -2.29 4.58 2.51
CA LEU A 98 -2.31 3.17 2.13
C LEU A 98 -3.74 2.66 2.27
N ILE A 99 -4.22 1.85 1.34
CA ILE A 99 -5.54 1.24 1.39
C ILE A 99 -5.41 -0.22 0.99
N GLU A 100 -5.99 -1.13 1.76
CA GLU A 100 -6.04 -2.55 1.41
C GLU A 100 -6.77 -2.73 0.06
N SER A 101 -6.12 -3.43 -0.88
CA SER A 101 -6.70 -3.67 -2.22
C SER A 101 -7.93 -4.58 -2.15
N GLU A 102 -7.94 -5.53 -1.21
CA GLU A 102 -9.08 -6.41 -0.94
C GLU A 102 -9.95 -5.84 0.18
N GLN A 103 -11.01 -5.14 -0.22
CA GLN A 103 -12.10 -4.74 0.67
C GLN A 103 -13.31 -5.62 0.36
N SER A 104 -13.75 -6.40 1.36
CA SER A 104 -14.87 -7.34 1.23
C SER A 104 -16.23 -6.67 0.94
N ASP A 105 -16.30 -5.34 1.02
CA ASP A 105 -17.55 -4.58 1.05
C ASP A 105 -17.80 -3.71 -0.20
N ILE A 106 -17.00 -3.90 -1.27
CA ILE A 106 -17.16 -3.14 -2.53
C ILE A 106 -17.58 -4.12 -3.64
N PHE A 107 -18.91 -4.31 -3.73
CA PHE A 107 -19.69 -5.08 -4.71
C PHE A 107 -19.74 -6.62 -4.57
N PRO A 108 -20.94 -7.23 -4.54
CA PRO A 108 -21.07 -8.65 -4.86
C PRO A 108 -20.63 -8.84 -6.32
N LYS A 109 -19.71 -9.79 -6.55
CA LYS A 109 -19.38 -10.24 -7.90
C LYS A 109 -20.70 -10.59 -8.61
N PRO A 110 -20.96 -10.09 -9.83
CA PRO A 110 -22.14 -10.52 -10.56
C PRO A 110 -22.03 -12.03 -10.75
N VAL A 111 -22.89 -12.78 -10.06
CA VAL A 111 -23.12 -14.18 -10.34
C VAL A 111 -23.71 -14.24 -11.74
N ALA A 112 -22.98 -14.84 -12.68
CA ALA A 112 -23.53 -15.17 -13.98
C ALA A 112 -24.81 -15.99 -13.74
N ARG A 113 -25.94 -15.49 -14.23
CA ARG A 113 -27.17 -16.28 -14.32
C ARG A 113 -27.04 -17.27 -15.47
#